data_AF-A0A511FDT1-F1
#
_entry.id   AF-A0A511FDT1-F1
#
_cell.length_a   1.000
_cell.length_b   1.000
_cell.length_c   1.000
_cell.angle_alpha   90.00
_cell.angle_beta   90.00
_cell.angle_gamma   90.00
#
_symmetry.space_group_name_H-M   'P 1'
#
loop_
_entity.id
_entity.type
_entity.pdbx_description
1 polymer ?
#
loop_
_entity_poly.entity_id
_entity_poly.type
_entity_poly.pdbx_seq_one_letter_code
_entity_poly.pdbx_strand_id
1 'polypeptide(L)'
;MADDVRITWNGAQAKQQIRRGAARGVRRAGQDVLDASLRVVPREDDELARSAALDVDDTDLVAAVSYDTPYAVRQHEALRLRHDRGETAKYLERPWRASQRTTAQTIAAEIRKETQ
;
A
#
# COMPACT_ATOMS: atom_id res chain seq x y z
N MET A 1 -43.17 32.78 -13.93
CA MET A 1 -42.22 32.19 -14.90
C MET A 1 -41.24 31.39 -14.08
N ALA A 2 -41.24 30.07 -14.21
CA ALA A 2 -40.29 29.22 -13.49
C ALA A 2 -39.03 29.12 -14.36
N ASP A 3 -37.89 29.54 -13.82
CA ASP A 3 -36.60 29.39 -14.49
C ASP A 3 -36.25 27.90 -14.58
N ASP A 4 -36.06 27.41 -15.81
CA ASP A 4 -35.63 26.04 -16.06
C ASP A 4 -34.14 25.89 -15.71
N VAL A 5 -33.84 25.12 -14.67
CA VAL A 5 -32.46 24.84 -14.26
C VAL A 5 -31.94 23.64 -15.06
N ARG A 6 -31.00 23.89 -15.97
CA ARG A 6 -30.31 22.82 -16.71
C ARG A 6 -29.17 22.23 -15.88
N ILE A 7 -29.35 20.99 -15.42
CA ILE A 7 -28.30 20.21 -14.73
C ILE A 7 -27.57 19.32 -15.76
N THR A 8 -26.24 19.39 -15.79
CA THR A 8 -25.40 18.45 -16.56
C THR A 8 -24.75 17.46 -15.61
N TRP A 9 -25.03 16.16 -15.78
CA TRP A 9 -24.51 15.09 -14.95
C TRP A 9 -23.31 14.39 -15.61
N ASN A 10 -22.12 14.53 -15.03
CA ASN A 10 -20.87 13.95 -15.54
C ASN A 10 -20.46 12.65 -14.82
N GLY A 11 -21.42 11.83 -14.39
CA GLY A 11 -21.16 10.69 -13.50
C GLY A 11 -20.19 9.64 -14.06
N ALA A 12 -20.19 9.39 -15.37
CA ALA A 12 -19.26 8.45 -15.99
C ALA A 12 -17.81 8.95 -15.92
N GLN A 13 -17.59 10.23 -16.22
CA GLN A 13 -16.29 10.87 -16.11
C GLN A 13 -15.79 10.90 -14.66
N ALA A 14 -16.66 11.26 -13.71
CA ALA A 14 -16.31 11.26 -12.30
C ALA A 14 -15.89 9.87 -11.80
N LYS A 15 -16.65 8.82 -12.16
CA LYS A 15 -16.28 7.42 -11.83
C LYS A 15 -14.92 7.03 -12.41
N GLN A 16 -14.65 7.41 -13.66
CA GLN A 16 -13.38 7.11 -14.31
C GLN A 16 -12.21 7.81 -13.60
N GLN A 17 -12.35 9.10 -13.27
CA GLN A 17 -11.34 9.88 -12.54
C GLN A 17 -11.07 9.28 -11.15
N ILE A 18 -12.13 8.94 -10.40
CA ILE A 18 -12.00 8.28 -9.09
C ILE A 18 -11.25 6.96 -9.22
N ARG A 19 -11.61 6.10 -10.18
CA ARG A 19 -10.91 4.81 -10.36
C ARG A 19 -9.43 4.99 -10.71
N ARG A 20 -9.10 5.95 -11.59
CA ARG A 20 -7.70 6.25 -11.93
C ARG A 20 -6.92 6.75 -10.71
N GLY A 21 -7.49 7.66 -9.93
CA GLY A 21 -6.89 8.17 -8.70
C GLY A 21 -6.70 7.08 -7.66
N ALA A 22 -7.69 6.20 -7.49
CA ALA A 22 -7.62 5.06 -6.59
C ALA A 22 -6.49 4.09 -6.99
N ALA A 23 -6.35 3.74 -8.28
CA ALA A 23 -5.29 2.84 -8.75
C ALA A 23 -3.89 3.40 -8.44
N ARG A 24 -3.64 4.68 -8.74
CA ARG A 24 -2.38 5.36 -8.37
C ARG A 24 -2.18 5.40 -6.85
N GLY A 25 -3.25 5.69 -6.11
CA GLY A 25 -3.26 5.73 -4.65
C GLY A 25 -2.85 4.40 -4.04
N VAL A 26 -3.44 3.29 -4.50
CA VAL A 26 -3.17 1.93 -4.03
C VAL A 26 -1.73 1.54 -4.31
N ARG A 27 -1.24 1.78 -5.53
CA ARG A 27 0.17 1.51 -5.89
C ARG A 27 1.13 2.26 -4.97
N ARG A 28 0.91 3.56 -4.80
CA ARG A 28 1.77 4.41 -3.97
C ARG A 28 1.73 4.00 -2.51
N ALA A 29 0.54 3.76 -1.97
CA ALA A 29 0.38 3.33 -0.60
C ALA A 29 0.97 1.93 -0.35
N GLY A 30 0.91 1.03 -1.33
CA GLY A 30 1.59 -0.26 -1.31
C GLY A 30 3.11 -0.10 -1.25
N GLN A 31 3.68 0.80 -2.06
CA GLN A 31 5.10 1.13 -2.02
C GLN A 31 5.51 1.71 -0.66
N ASP A 32 4.72 2.62 -0.09
CA ASP A 32 4.99 3.19 1.23
C ASP A 32 5.05 2.10 2.32
N VAL A 33 4.19 1.07 2.22
CA VAL A 33 4.16 -0.09 3.12
C VAL A 33 5.38 -0.99 2.89
N LEU A 34 5.74 -1.28 1.64
CA LEU A 34 6.94 -2.03 1.29
C LEU A 34 8.19 -1.35 1.86
N ASP A 35 8.33 -0.04 1.65
CA ASP A 35 9.46 0.74 2.17
C ASP A 35 9.50 0.71 3.71
N ALA A 36 8.34 0.77 4.35
CA ALA A 36 8.25 0.66 5.81
C ALA A 36 8.62 -0.74 6.32
N SER A 37 8.24 -1.79 5.59
CA SER A 37 8.64 -3.17 5.86
C SER A 37 10.14 -3.36 5.71
N LEU A 38 10.71 -2.83 4.62
CA LEU A 38 12.14 -2.85 4.36
C LEU A 38 12.94 -2.12 5.42
N ARG A 39 12.40 -1.17 6.19
CA ARG A 39 13.16 -0.53 7.28
C ARG A 39 13.38 -1.42 8.50
N VAL A 40 12.61 -2.49 8.65
CA VAL A 40 12.57 -3.30 9.88
C VAL A 40 12.71 -4.81 9.64
N VAL A 41 12.80 -5.24 8.38
CA VAL A 41 13.06 -6.63 8.01
C VAL A 41 14.45 -7.08 8.47
N PRO A 42 14.63 -8.33 8.94
CA PRO A 42 15.94 -8.88 9.27
C PRO A 42 16.92 -8.93 8.08
N ARG A 43 18.20 -8.57 8.28
CA ARG A 43 19.23 -8.47 7.21
C ARG A 43 20.55 -9.18 7.51
N GLU A 44 20.50 -10.42 7.99
CA GLU A 44 21.73 -11.18 8.24
C GLU A 44 22.64 -11.32 7.00
N ASP A 45 22.05 -11.60 5.83
CA ASP A 45 22.73 -11.73 4.52
C ASP A 45 22.05 -10.91 3.39
N ASP A 46 21.09 -10.06 3.77
CA ASP A 46 20.20 -9.28 2.92
C ASP A 46 19.32 -10.07 1.93
N GLU A 47 19.35 -11.41 1.90
CA GLU A 47 18.57 -12.19 0.93
C GLU A 47 17.07 -12.00 1.14
N LEU A 48 16.61 -12.04 2.39
CA LEU A 48 15.22 -11.74 2.72
C LEU A 48 14.81 -10.36 2.22
N ALA A 49 15.59 -9.31 2.51
CA ALA A 49 15.27 -7.95 2.07
C ALA A 49 15.25 -7.82 0.53
N ARG A 50 16.17 -8.50 -0.18
CA ARG A 50 16.20 -8.53 -1.65
C ARG A 50 15.01 -9.26 -2.28
N SER A 51 14.39 -10.19 -1.55
CA SER A 51 13.19 -10.92 -2.02
C SER A 51 11.89 -10.11 -1.90
N ALA A 52 11.94 -8.90 -1.35
CA ALA A 52 10.73 -8.11 -1.13
C ALA A 52 10.10 -7.68 -2.47
N ALA A 53 8.80 -7.88 -2.60
CA ALA A 53 8.05 -7.55 -3.80
C ALA A 53 6.76 -6.78 -3.50
N LEU A 54 6.33 -5.99 -4.49
CA LEU A 54 5.06 -5.29 -4.52
C LEU A 54 4.33 -5.68 -5.80
N ASP A 55 3.21 -6.38 -5.65
CA ASP A 55 2.29 -6.69 -6.74
C ASP A 55 1.05 -5.80 -6.64
N VAL A 56 0.61 -5.24 -7.77
CA VAL A 56 -0.54 -4.33 -7.80
C VAL A 56 -1.53 -4.78 -8.86
N ASP A 57 -2.77 -5.00 -8.44
CA ASP A 57 -3.92 -5.18 -9.31
C ASP A 57 -4.70 -3.86 -9.41
N ASP A 58 -4.53 -3.16 -10.52
CA ASP A 58 -5.23 -1.89 -10.80
C ASP A 58 -6.74 -2.10 -11.07
N THR A 59 -7.16 -3.31 -11.42
CA THR A 59 -8.57 -3.65 -11.68
C THR A 59 -9.31 -3.81 -10.36
N ASP A 60 -8.75 -4.60 -9.45
CA ASP A 60 -9.32 -4.86 -8.13
C ASP A 60 -8.92 -3.82 -7.09
N LEU A 61 -8.01 -2.90 -7.44
CA LEU A 61 -7.47 -1.86 -6.56
C LEU A 61 -6.83 -2.46 -5.31
N VAL A 62 -6.01 -3.49 -5.52
CA VAL A 62 -5.30 -4.22 -4.47
C VAL A 62 -3.80 -4.07 -4.66
N ALA A 63 -3.08 -3.87 -3.56
CA ALA A 63 -1.62 -3.96 -3.51
C ALA A 63 -1.22 -5.02 -2.48
N ALA A 64 -0.34 -5.93 -2.88
CA ALA A 64 0.19 -7.00 -2.03
C ALA A 64 1.70 -6.79 -1.84
N VAL A 65 2.16 -6.83 -0.60
CA VAL A 65 3.58 -6.80 -0.24
C VAL A 65 3.98 -8.18 0.24
N SER A 66 5.02 -8.75 -0.37
CA SER A 66 5.44 -10.13 -0.15
C SER A 66 6.95 -10.25 0.00
N TYR A 67 7.40 -11.40 0.50
CA TYR A 67 8.80 -11.79 0.65
C TYR A 67 8.90 -13.27 0.31
N ASP A 68 9.88 -13.66 -0.51
CA ASP A 68 9.98 -15.00 -1.08
C ASP A 68 11.33 -15.65 -0.78
N THR A 69 11.51 -16.04 0.48
CA THR A 69 12.59 -16.96 0.86
C THR A 69 12.02 -18.14 1.65
N PRO A 70 12.68 -19.32 1.65
CA PRO A 70 12.21 -20.49 2.39
C PRO A 70 12.02 -20.25 3.89
N TYR A 71 12.69 -19.22 4.43
CA TYR A 71 12.66 -18.86 5.85
C TYR A 71 11.88 -17.58 6.14
N ALA A 72 11.27 -16.91 5.15
CA ALA A 72 10.52 -15.67 5.34
C ALA A 72 9.42 -15.79 6.40
N VAL A 73 8.56 -16.83 6.30
CA VAL A 73 7.50 -17.09 7.28
C VAL A 73 8.06 -17.31 8.68
N ARG A 74 9.16 -18.07 8.79
CA ARG A 74 9.81 -18.32 10.10
C ARG A 74 10.36 -17.04 10.70
N GLN A 75 11.06 -16.22 9.92
CA GLN A 75 11.56 -14.91 10.36
C GLN A 75 10.42 -13.96 10.72
N HIS A 76 9.28 -14.05 10.03
CA HIS A 76 8.12 -13.21 10.29
C HIS A 76 7.39 -13.59 11.58
N GLU A 77 7.21 -14.88 11.86
CA GLU A 77 6.35 -15.36 12.94
C GLU A 77 7.09 -15.69 14.24
N ALA A 78 8.37 -16.10 14.18
CA ALA A 78 9.06 -16.62 15.35
C ALA A 78 9.63 -15.50 16.26
N LEU A 79 8.82 -15.07 17.23
CA LEU A 79 9.18 -14.01 18.20
C LEU A 79 10.40 -14.30 19.11
N ARG A 80 10.90 -15.54 19.10
CA ARG A 80 12.10 -15.96 19.86
C ARG A 80 13.42 -15.74 19.11
N LEU A 81 13.36 -15.41 17.82
CA LEU A 81 14.55 -15.10 17.04
C LEU A 81 15.11 -13.75 17.49
N ARG A 82 16.43 -13.65 17.54
CA ARG A 82 17.12 -12.42 17.90
C ARG A 82 17.56 -11.76 16.61
N HIS A 83 17.02 -10.58 16.34
CA HIS A 83 17.40 -9.75 15.20
C HIS A 83 18.26 -8.58 15.67
N ASP A 84 18.94 -7.95 14.72
CA ASP A 84 19.76 -6.77 15.01
C ASP A 84 18.90 -5.57 15.41
N ARG A 85 19.56 -4.55 15.97
CA ARG A 85 18.87 -3.37 16.49
C ARG A 85 18.10 -2.65 15.36
N GLY A 86 16.78 -2.54 15.53
CA GLY A 86 15.89 -1.88 14.56
C GLY A 86 15.15 -2.87 13.66
N GLU A 87 15.63 -4.11 13.60
CA GLU A 87 14.99 -5.21 12.90
C GLU A 87 14.01 -5.94 13.84
N THR A 88 13.04 -6.64 13.25
CA THR A 88 12.03 -7.34 14.03
C THR A 88 11.37 -8.46 13.24
N ALA A 89 10.90 -9.47 13.97
CA ALA A 89 9.81 -10.31 13.52
C ALA A 89 8.56 -9.44 13.24
N LYS A 90 7.55 -9.99 12.58
CA LYS A 90 6.33 -9.24 12.21
C LYS A 90 6.62 -8.00 11.34
N TYR A 91 7.64 -8.07 10.49
CA TYR A 91 8.08 -6.98 9.60
C TYR A 91 7.07 -6.57 8.51
N LEU A 92 6.01 -7.35 8.25
CA LEU A 92 4.85 -6.93 7.44
C LEU A 92 3.72 -6.35 8.31
N GLU A 93 3.34 -7.06 9.37
CA GLU A 93 2.21 -6.70 10.24
C GLU A 93 2.43 -5.40 11.00
N ARG A 94 3.63 -5.18 11.58
CA ARG A 94 3.91 -3.98 12.38
C ARG A 94 3.90 -2.72 11.52
N PRO A 95 4.61 -2.65 10.37
CA PRO A 95 4.59 -1.48 9.52
C PRO A 95 3.20 -1.22 8.92
N TRP A 96 2.49 -2.26 8.50
CA TRP A 96 1.11 -2.14 8.03
C TRP A 96 0.20 -1.50 9.09
N ARG A 97 0.21 -2.02 10.31
CA ARG A 97 -0.59 -1.47 11.42
C ARG A 97 -0.24 -0.02 11.74
N ALA A 98 1.05 0.32 11.68
CA ALA A 98 1.51 1.69 11.92
C ALA A 98 1.12 2.66 10.80
N SER A 99 0.98 2.19 9.56
CA SER A 99 0.77 3.04 8.38
C SER A 99 -0.69 3.15 7.92
N GLN A 100 -1.64 2.37 8.46
CA GLN A 100 -3.02 2.29 7.94
C GLN A 100 -3.68 3.64 7.65
N ARG A 101 -3.54 4.59 8.59
CA ARG A 101 -4.10 5.93 8.43
C ARG A 101 -3.42 6.68 7.28
N THR A 102 -2.09 6.63 7.21
CA THR A 102 -1.32 7.28 6.14
C THR A 102 -1.60 6.65 4.79
N THR A 103 -1.72 5.32 4.70
CA THR A 103 -2.14 4.59 3.49
C THR A 103 -3.48 5.10 2.97
N ALA A 104 -4.51 5.18 3.84
CA ALA A 104 -5.82 5.71 3.46
C ALA A 104 -5.75 7.18 3.01
N GLN A 105 -4.92 8.00 3.66
CA GLN A 105 -4.69 9.39 3.29
C GLN A 105 -4.00 9.54 1.93
N THR A 106 -2.99 8.71 1.63
CA THR A 106 -2.31 8.67 0.34
C THR A 106 -3.30 8.34 -0.78
N ILE A 107 -4.14 7.33 -0.59
CA ILE A 107 -5.17 6.96 -1.58
C ILE A 107 -6.15 8.10 -1.79
N ALA A 108 -6.68 8.69 -0.70
CA ALA A 108 -7.61 9.79 -0.79
C ALA A 108 -7.00 11.03 -1.47
N ALA A 109 -5.70 11.30 -1.25
CA ALA A 109 -5.00 12.39 -1.91
C ALA A 109 -4.86 12.18 -3.42
N GLU A 110 -4.54 10.96 -3.88
CA GLU A 110 -4.45 10.66 -5.31
C GLU A 110 -5.82 10.70 -6.00
N ILE A 111 -6.91 10.32 -5.30
CA ILE A 111 -8.28 10.51 -5.81
C ILE A 111 -8.58 12.00 -6.00
N ARG A 112 -8.29 12.83 -5.00
CA ARG A 112 -8.57 14.28 -5.07
C ARG A 112 -7.87 14.96 -6.24
N LYS A 113 -6.61 14.58 -6.53
CA LYS A 113 -5.84 15.15 -7.64
C LYS A 113 -6.49 14.92 -9.02
N GLU A 114 -7.32 13.89 -9.16
CA GLU A 114 -7.94 13.53 -10.44
C GLU A 114 -9.35 14.07 -10.63
N THR A 115 -9.99 14.41 -9.52
CA THR A 115 -11.37 14.91 -9.49
C THR A 115 -11.45 16.42 -9.33
N GLN A 116 -10.32 17.09 -9.15
CA GLN A 116 -10.19 18.54 -9.05
C GLN A 116 -10.03 19.18 -10.43
#